data_AF-A0AB33SC47-F1
#
_entry.id   AF-A0AB33SC47-F1
#
_cell.length_a   1.000
_cell.length_b   1.000
_cell.length_c   1.000
_cell.angle_alpha   90.00
_cell.angle_beta   90.00
_cell.angle_gamma   90.00
#
_symmetry.space_group_name_H-M   'P 1'
#
loop_
_entity.id
_entity.type
_entity.pdbx_description
1 polymer ?
#
loop_
_entity_poly.entity_id
_entity_poly.type
_entity_poly.pdbx_seq_one_letter_code
_entity_poly.pdbx_strand_id
1 'polypeptide(L)' 'MLTHWVTAQECVGMSCFPKHEVSIRRNLEKLAANHPELRRKRTGSKALEFHISVLPAAARAELLLKSEQIETS' A
#
# COMPACT_ATOMS: atom_id res chain seq x y z
N MET A 1 -0.69 -16.84 4.33
CA MET A 1 -1.58 -15.75 3.88
C MET A 1 -0.97 -14.45 4.34
N LEU A 2 -0.49 -13.60 3.43
CA LEU A 2 0.20 -12.36 3.80
C LEU A 2 -0.82 -11.35 4.34
N THR A 3 -0.80 -11.09 5.64
CA THR A 3 -1.68 -10.13 6.34
C THR A 3 -1.00 -8.76 6.47
N HIS A 4 -0.36 -8.30 5.39
CA HIS A 4 0.46 -7.08 5.42
C HIS A 4 -0.36 -5.87 4.99
N TRP A 5 -0.26 -4.78 5.75
CA TRP A 5 -0.97 -3.53 5.53
C TRP A 5 0.04 -2.44 5.20
N VAL A 6 -0.25 -1.67 4.17
CA VAL A 6 0.69 -0.71 3.61
C VAL A 6 0.03 0.64 3.45
N THR A 7 0.80 1.70 3.64
CA THR A 7 0.32 3.07 3.42
C THR A 7 0.70 3.55 2.03
N ALA A 8 0.00 4.57 1.53
CA ALA A 8 0.37 5.20 0.26
C ALA A 8 1.79 5.79 0.30
N GLN A 9 2.28 6.21 1.46
CA GLN A 9 3.63 6.75 1.65
C GLN A 9 4.71 5.68 1.40
N GLU A 10 4.51 4.45 1.88
CA GLU A 10 5.42 3.32 1.61
C GLU A 10 5.55 3.02 0.11
N CYS A 11 4.50 3.37 -0.63
CA CYS A 11 4.44 3.21 -2.07
C CYS A 11 5.05 4.37 -2.87
N VAL A 12 5.37 5.48 -2.22
CA VAL A 12 6.04 6.60 -2.87
C VAL A 12 7.44 6.18 -3.27
N GLY A 13 7.79 6.40 -4.54
CA GLY A 13 9.09 6.05 -5.10
C GLY A 13 9.21 4.60 -5.59
N MET A 14 8.15 3.79 -5.50
CA MET A 14 8.09 2.52 -6.24
C MET A 14 7.96 2.80 -7.74
N SER A 15 8.67 2.02 -8.55
CA SER A 15 8.70 2.17 -10.01
C SER A 15 7.32 1.94 -10.64
N CYS A 16 6.48 1.13 -9.98
CA CYS A 16 5.12 0.84 -10.39
C CYS A 16 4.12 1.97 -10.10
N PHE A 17 4.50 2.97 -9.30
CA PHE A 17 3.59 4.00 -8.80
C PHE A 17 4.04 5.41 -9.22
N PRO A 18 3.09 6.35 -9.39
CA PRO A 18 3.44 7.74 -9.68
C PRO A 18 4.19 8.37 -8.51
N LYS A 19 5.06 9.36 -8.80
CA LYS A 19 5.90 10.04 -7.78
C LYS A 19 5.12 10.67 -6.62
N HIS A 20 3.85 10.99 -6.82
CA HIS A 20 3.04 11.70 -5.83
C HIS A 20 2.17 10.75 -5.01
N GLU A 21 2.33 10.81 -3.69
CA GLU A 21 1.51 10.07 -2.71
C GLU A 21 0.00 10.21 -2.96
N VAL A 22 -0.46 11.42 -3.28
CA VAL A 22 -1.89 11.70 -3.52
C VAL A 22 -2.45 10.87 -4.68
N SER A 23 -1.68 10.71 -5.75
CA SER A 23 -2.09 9.88 -6.90
C SER A 23 -2.08 8.41 -6.56
N ILE A 24 -1.09 7.95 -5.80
CA ILE A 24 -1.01 6.58 -5.31
C ILE A 24 -2.22 6.27 -4.44
N ARG A 25 -2.49 7.13 -3.45
CA ARG A 25 -3.64 7.00 -2.57
C ARG A 25 -4.94 6.96 -3.35
N ARG A 26 -5.17 7.86 -4.32
CA ARG A 26 -6.37 7.83 -5.17
C ARG A 26 -6.50 6.51 -5.93
N ASN A 27 -5.40 5.96 -6.43
CA ASN A 27 -5.41 4.68 -7.13
C ASN A 27 -5.75 3.53 -6.17
N LEU A 28 -5.12 3.49 -5.00
CA LEU A 28 -5.41 2.50 -3.95
C LEU A 28 -6.84 2.60 -3.43
N GLU A 29 -7.37 3.81 -3.25
CA GLU A 29 -8.77 4.03 -2.88
C GLU A 29 -9.73 3.53 -3.96
N LYS A 30 -9.41 3.67 -5.24
CA LYS A 30 -10.21 3.08 -6.34
C LYS A 30 -10.16 1.56 -6.34
N LEU A 31 -8.99 0.97 -6.14
CA LEU A 31 -8.83 -0.49 -6.08
C LEU A 31 -9.57 -1.08 -4.87
N ALA A 32 -9.45 -0.42 -3.72
CA ALA A 32 -10.14 -0.79 -2.49
C ALA A 32 -11.62 -0.38 -2.46
N ALA A 33 -12.11 0.40 -3.42
CA ALA A 33 -13.52 0.79 -3.48
C ALA A 33 -14.44 -0.44 -3.63
N ASN A 34 -13.97 -1.48 -4.31
CA ASN A 34 -14.69 -2.75 -4.46
C ASN A 34 -14.58 -3.66 -3.23
N HIS A 35 -13.61 -3.40 -2.34
CA HIS A 35 -13.31 -4.22 -1.16
C HIS A 35 -13.03 -3.32 0.05
N PRO A 36 -14.06 -2.70 0.64
CA PRO A 36 -13.88 -1.78 1.77
C PRO A 36 -13.26 -2.45 3.00
N GLU A 37 -13.38 -3.77 3.13
CA GLU A 37 -12.72 -4.58 4.16
C GLU A 37 -11.18 -4.56 4.07
N LEU A 38 -10.63 -4.31 2.87
CA LEU A 38 -9.19 -4.26 2.61
C LEU A 38 -8.61 -2.85 2.78
N ARG A 39 -9.41 -1.90 3.27
CA ARG A 39 -8.99 -0.53 3.59
C ARG A 39 -9.30 -0.24 5.04
N ARG A 40 -8.29 0.22 5.77
CA ARG A 40 -8.47 0.70 7.15
C ARG A 40 -7.88 2.09 7.32
N LYS A 41 -8.44 2.84 8.25
CA LYS A 41 -7.87 4.12 8.66
C LYS A 41 -7.06 3.88 9.93
N ARG A 42 -5.83 4.40 9.98
CA ARG A 42 -4.98 4.25 11.15
C ARG A 42 -5.58 5.05 12.32
N THR A 43 -5.82 4.41 13.46
CA THR A 43 -6.31 5.10 14.66
C THR A 43 -5.26 6.12 15.13
N GLY A 44 -5.67 7.37 15.31
CA GLY A 44 -4.77 8.46 15.72
C GLY A 44 -4.04 9.18 14.57
N SER A 45 -4.31 8.85 13.30
CA SER A 45 -3.71 9.56 12.15
C SER A 45 -4.69 9.70 10.98
N LYS A 46 -4.46 10.68 10.10
CA LYS A 46 -5.19 10.80 8.82
C LYS A 46 -4.72 9.79 7.76
N ALA A 47 -3.71 8.99 8.08
CA ALA A 47 -3.17 7.96 7.19
C ALA A 47 -4.18 6.83 6.94
N LEU A 48 -4.33 6.48 5.67
CA LEU A 48 -5.08 5.31 5.22
C LEU A 48 -4.09 4.18 4.94
N GLU A 49 -4.45 2.99 5.41
CA GLU A 49 -3.72 1.74 5.17
C GLU A 49 -4.57 0.83 4.27
N PHE A 50 -3.89 0.11 3.40
CA PHE A 50 -4.47 -0.77 2.42
C PHE A 50 -3.84 -2.16 2.53
N HIS A 51 -4.65 -3.21 2.42
CA HIS A 51 -4.15 -4.58 2.50
C HIS A 51 -3.37 -4.94 1.23
N ILE A 52 -2.24 -5.66 1.35
CA ILE A 52 -1.39 -6.03 0.20
C ILE A 52 -2.17 -6.72 -0.93
N SER A 53 -3.25 -7.45 -0.60
CA SER A 53 -4.13 -8.10 -1.58
C SER A 53 -4.81 -7.15 -2.57
N VAL A 54 -5.03 -5.89 -2.19
CA VAL A 54 -5.65 -4.88 -3.08
C VAL A 54 -4.64 -4.29 -4.07
N LEU A 55 -3.34 -4.48 -3.83
CA LEU A 55 -2.30 -3.95 -4.68
C LEU A 55 -2.12 -4.82 -5.94
N PRO A 56 -1.85 -4.20 -7.10
CA PRO A 56 -1.53 -4.93 -8.32
C PRO A 56 -0.25 -5.76 -8.14
N ALA A 57 -0.09 -6.82 -8.93
CA ALA A 57 1.04 -7.75 -8.80
C ALA A 57 2.41 -7.06 -8.82
N ALA A 58 2.59 -6.07 -9.69
CA ALA A 58 3.83 -5.30 -9.78
C ALA A 58 4.14 -4.52 -8.49
N ALA A 59 3.13 -3.89 -7.88
CA ALA A 59 3.27 -3.23 -6.60
C ALA A 59 3.55 -4.22 -5.46
N ARG A 60 2.87 -5.38 -5.44
CA ARG A 60 3.11 -6.44 -4.45
C ARG A 60 4.54 -6.97 -4.52
N ALA A 61 5.05 -7.18 -5.73
CA ALA A 61 6.43 -7.65 -5.94
C ALA A 61 7.45 -6.66 -5.39
N GLU A 62 7.33 -5.37 -5.74
CA GLU A 62 8.20 -4.32 -5.22
C GLU A 62 8.11 -4.20 -3.69
N LEU A 63 6.90 -4.35 -3.13
CA LEU A 63 6.69 -4.28 -1.69
C LEU A 63 7.29 -5.48 -0.95
N LEU A 64 7.23 -6.69 -1.54
CA LEU A 64 7.91 -7.87 -1.02
C LEU A 64 9.43 -7.71 -1.09
N LEU A 65 9.96 -7.27 -2.24
CA LEU A 65 11.38 -6.95 -2.43
C LEU A 65 11.89 -5.90 -1.44
N LYS A 66 11.03 -4.93 -1.09
CA LYS A 66 11.36 -3.90 -0.11
C LYS A 66 11.21 -4.42 1.31
N SER A 67 10.13 -5.15 1.63
CA SER A 67 9.90 -5.83 2.93
C SER A 67 11.02 -6.78 3.31
N GLU A 68 11.56 -7.55 2.36
CA GLU A 68 12.72 -8.43 2.58
C GLU A 68 14.00 -7.67 2.97
N GLN A 69 14.06 -6.35 2.72
CA GLN A 69 15.18 -5.49 3.12
C GLN A 69 14.89 -4.67 4.39
N ILE A 70 13.65 -4.62 4.88
CA ILE A 70 13.25 -3.94 6.14
C ILE A 70 13.03 -4.97 7.24
N GLU A 71 13.94 -5.94 7.34
CA GLU A 71 14.20 -6.62 8.61
C GLU A 71 15.20 -5.76 9.38
N THR A 72 14.76 -4.58 9.83
CA THR A 72 15.58 -3.75 10.73
C THR A 72 15.53 -4.37 12.12
N SER A 73 16.70 -4.86 12.52
CA SER A 73 17.08 -5.35 13.85
C SER A 73 16.70 -4.44 15.01
#